data_AF-A0A7W0UBJ0-F1
#
_entry.id   AF-A0A7W0UBJ0-F1
#
_cell.length_a   1.000
_cell.length_b   1.000
_cell.length_c   1.000
_cell.angle_alpha   90.00
_cell.angle_beta   90.00
_cell.angle_gamma   90.00
#
_symmetry.space_group_name_H-M   'P 1'
#
loop_
_entity.id
_entity.type
_entity.pdbx_description
1 polymer ?
#
loop_
_entity_poly.entity_id
_entity_poly.type
_entity_poly.pdbx_seq_one_letter_code
_entity_poly.pdbx_strand_id
1 'polypeptide(L)'
;ATQNPVDLDYKAMSNAGSWLVGRLQTERDKERVVEGLRSAAGDTDVRTLASTIGALEKRQFLLVSAHEPEPVLFSTRWAMSYLRGPLTKEQIETLMQNVPRPAPAAAPPVETPADATPVAPAVAAGVPTRYVDPAAPWLPLVAGTPGGRRLRAFLAARVRLRFDDARADVDATEEWEALYGPLDGGFSLESGMPVDFDERDFSSDAPTGVSYVLPAAPVGEQRFFREARKAIGQRLLDDRTLQVFRNPALRLYSRPGESGQQFAARADEAAQARADQETARIRDRLEAKRDRLEAALATALRRVEELESEQQSRRTTELVAGAGTVLGVLFGGRGSARTIARAGRAVGTAASRRGTSERAAARRRTASGKVESTDDALERLEQQILDEVAEIDAAWDEKARDIQPVEIRLESADVRVVDLSLVWVPTA
;
A
#
# COMPACT_ATOMS: atom_id res chain seq x y z
N ALA A 1 23.22 16.78 -0.67
CA ALA A 1 23.60 15.38 -0.98
C ALA A 1 22.36 14.52 -0.83
N THR A 2 22.06 13.65 -1.79
CA THR A 2 20.86 12.80 -1.79
C THR A 2 21.20 11.43 -2.36
N GLN A 3 20.44 10.40 -1.97
CA GLN A 3 20.46 9.07 -2.60
C GLN A 3 19.36 8.90 -3.66
N ASN A 4 18.37 9.80 -3.67
CA ASN A 4 17.26 9.78 -4.60
C ASN A 4 17.31 11.07 -5.45
N PRO A 5 17.84 11.01 -6.69
CA PRO A 5 17.93 12.18 -7.55
C PRO A 5 16.55 12.67 -8.02
N VAL A 6 15.48 11.87 -7.85
CA VAL A 6 14.11 12.27 -8.17
C VAL A 6 13.59 13.42 -7.30
N ASP A 7 14.13 13.56 -6.08
CA ASP A 7 13.71 14.58 -5.13
C ASP A 7 14.38 15.94 -5.37
N LEU A 8 15.34 16.02 -6.31
CA LEU A 8 16.01 17.27 -6.66
C LEU A 8 15.22 18.03 -7.72
N ASP A 9 14.85 19.27 -7.42
CA ASP A 9 14.24 20.17 -8.39
C ASP A 9 15.19 20.47 -9.57
N TYR A 10 14.61 20.61 -10.77
CA TYR A 10 15.36 20.87 -12.00
C TYR A 10 16.21 22.14 -11.92
N LYS A 11 15.75 23.21 -11.24
CA LYS A 11 16.54 24.45 -11.07
C LYS A 11 17.72 24.27 -10.14
N ALA A 12 17.56 23.46 -9.10
CA ALA A 12 18.66 23.13 -8.18
C ALA A 12 19.74 22.32 -8.92
N MET A 13 19.32 21.40 -9.80
CA MET A 13 20.23 20.63 -10.66
C MET A 13 20.91 21.53 -11.69
N SER A 14 20.17 22.38 -12.41
CA SER A 14 20.75 23.21 -13.48
C SER A 14 21.78 24.23 -12.98
N ASN A 15 21.62 24.72 -11.74
CA ASN A 15 22.48 25.74 -11.13
C ASN A 15 23.67 25.15 -10.35
N ALA A 16 23.77 23.84 -10.23
CA ALA A 16 24.88 23.20 -9.55
C ALA A 16 26.14 23.20 -10.44
N GLY A 17 27.11 24.06 -10.10
CA GLY A 17 28.38 24.17 -10.83
C GLY A 17 29.35 23.01 -10.63
N SER A 18 29.12 22.15 -9.64
CA SER A 18 29.93 20.95 -9.39
C SER A 18 29.08 19.79 -8.91
N TRP A 19 29.35 18.61 -9.46
CA TRP A 19 28.62 17.37 -9.26
C TRP A 19 29.58 16.26 -8.88
N LEU A 20 29.27 15.54 -7.80
CA LEU A 20 29.99 14.35 -7.37
C LEU A 20 29.01 13.18 -7.42
N VAL A 21 29.06 12.41 -8.50
CA VAL A 21 28.08 11.36 -8.80
C VAL A 21 28.65 10.00 -8.41
N GLY A 22 27.98 9.32 -7.49
CA GLY A 22 28.29 7.93 -7.14
C GLY A 22 27.58 6.94 -8.07
N ARG A 23 27.76 5.65 -7.82
CA ARG A 23 27.10 4.58 -8.59
C ARG A 23 25.57 4.66 -8.45
N LEU A 24 24.87 4.67 -9.59
CA LEU A 24 23.41 4.64 -9.67
C LEU A 24 22.91 3.25 -10.08
N GLN A 25 21.91 2.74 -9.37
CA GLN A 25 21.40 1.38 -9.57
C GLN A 25 20.29 1.30 -10.62
N THR A 26 19.45 2.33 -10.73
CA THR A 26 18.29 2.32 -11.65
C THR A 26 18.59 3.13 -12.91
N GLU A 27 18.03 2.71 -14.06
CA GLU A 27 18.19 3.44 -15.32
C GLU A 27 17.52 4.83 -15.27
N ARG A 28 16.39 4.94 -14.55
CA ARG A 28 15.68 6.21 -14.38
C ARG A 28 16.50 7.25 -13.61
N ASP A 29 17.22 6.83 -12.56
CA ASP A 29 18.11 7.72 -11.81
C ASP A 29 19.30 8.16 -12.66
N LYS A 30 19.85 7.25 -13.47
CA LYS A 30 20.92 7.57 -14.41
C LYS A 30 20.47 8.60 -15.43
N GLU A 31 19.33 8.40 -16.09
CA GLU A 31 18.78 9.33 -17.07
C GLU A 31 18.60 10.72 -16.48
N ARG A 32 18.01 10.82 -15.30
CA ARG A 32 17.78 12.11 -14.62
C ARG A 32 19.08 12.82 -14.24
N VAL A 33 20.06 12.09 -13.69
CA VAL A 33 21.35 12.69 -13.33
C VAL A 33 22.11 13.11 -14.58
N VAL A 34 22.10 12.30 -15.64
CA VAL A 34 22.73 12.61 -16.92
C VAL A 34 22.10 13.83 -17.58
N GLU A 35 20.78 14.01 -17.48
CA GLU A 35 20.09 15.22 -17.93
C GLU A 35 20.54 16.47 -17.15
N GLY A 36 20.65 16.38 -15.82
CA GLY A 36 21.15 17.48 -14.99
C GLY A 36 22.63 17.81 -15.24
N LEU A 37 23.45 16.82 -15.56
CA LEU A 37 24.86 17.00 -15.88
C LEU A 37 25.08 17.76 -17.18
N ARG A 38 24.13 17.76 -18.13
CA ARG A 38 24.28 18.48 -19.41
C ARG A 38 24.55 19.97 -19.22
N SER A 39 24.02 20.60 -18.17
CA SER A 39 24.27 22.02 -17.92
C SER A 39 25.66 22.29 -17.32
N ALA A 40 26.27 21.29 -16.67
CA ALA A 40 27.56 21.41 -15.99
C ALA A 40 28.75 20.80 -16.78
N ALA A 41 28.49 19.89 -17.71
CA ALA A 41 29.50 19.08 -18.40
C ALA A 41 30.06 19.70 -19.70
N GLY A 42 29.55 20.86 -20.13
CA GLY A 42 30.00 21.53 -21.35
C GLY A 42 29.89 20.64 -22.60
N ASP A 43 30.98 20.54 -23.37
CA ASP A 43 31.09 19.75 -24.63
C ASP A 43 31.28 18.23 -24.42
N THR A 44 31.22 17.74 -23.18
CA THR A 44 31.43 16.32 -22.89
C THR A 44 30.27 15.45 -23.42
N ASP A 45 30.59 14.37 -24.14
CA ASP A 45 29.58 13.45 -24.68
C ASP A 45 28.77 12.74 -23.58
N VAL A 46 27.46 13.00 -23.60
CA VAL A 46 26.44 12.47 -22.70
C VAL A 46 26.45 10.93 -22.66
N ARG A 47 26.70 10.26 -23.78
CA ARG A 47 26.74 8.79 -23.84
C ARG A 47 27.95 8.23 -23.10
N THR A 48 29.07 8.94 -23.16
CA THR A 48 30.31 8.59 -22.46
C THR A 48 30.20 8.83 -20.95
N LEU A 49 29.47 9.87 -20.52
CA LEU A 49 29.15 10.08 -19.11
C LEU A 49 28.26 8.97 -18.54
N ALA A 50 27.21 8.59 -19.27
CA ALA A 50 26.29 7.54 -18.83
C ALA A 50 26.99 6.18 -18.67
N SER A 51 27.88 5.81 -19.61
CA SER A 51 28.64 4.56 -19.52
C SER A 51 29.63 4.59 -18.35
N THR A 52 30.29 5.72 -18.11
CA THR A 52 31.24 5.90 -17.00
C THR A 52 30.53 5.79 -15.65
N ILE A 53 29.36 6.44 -15.49
CA ILE A 53 28.54 6.37 -14.26
C ILE A 53 28.07 4.93 -14.01
N GLY A 54 27.67 4.20 -15.07
CA GLY A 54 27.25 2.80 -14.97
C GLY A 54 28.38 1.85 -14.56
N ALA A 55 29.62 2.18 -14.91
CA ALA A 55 30.82 1.38 -14.61
C ALA A 55 31.43 1.67 -13.23
N LEU A 56 30.94 2.68 -12.49
CA LEU A 56 31.47 3.04 -11.17
C LEU A 56 31.44 1.86 -10.19
N GLU A 57 32.59 1.57 -9.58
CA GLU A 57 32.72 0.58 -8.52
C GLU A 57 32.31 1.15 -7.15
N LYS A 58 32.26 0.28 -6.14
CA LYS A 58 31.93 0.70 -4.77
C LYS A 58 32.97 1.72 -4.28
N ARG A 59 32.49 2.89 -3.83
CA ARG A 59 33.30 4.04 -3.35
C ARG A 59 34.09 4.79 -4.44
N GLN A 60 33.70 4.63 -5.70
CA GLN A 60 34.13 5.51 -6.78
C GLN A 60 33.07 6.56 -7.07
N PHE A 61 33.53 7.72 -7.52
CA PHE A 61 32.71 8.88 -7.81
C PHE A 61 33.25 9.58 -9.05
N LEU A 62 32.33 10.11 -9.84
CA LEU A 62 32.64 10.96 -10.97
C LEU A 62 32.43 12.43 -10.58
N LEU A 63 33.48 13.24 -10.68
CA LEU A 63 33.41 14.69 -10.55
C LEU A 63 33.14 15.31 -11.92
N VAL A 64 32.06 16.07 -12.04
CA VAL A 64 31.79 16.94 -13.19
C VAL A 64 31.66 18.36 -12.66
N SER A 65 32.47 19.30 -13.16
CA SER A 65 32.52 20.66 -12.64
C SER A 65 32.71 21.65 -13.77
N ALA A 66 32.05 22.80 -13.69
CA ALA A 66 32.28 23.91 -14.63
C ALA A 66 33.71 24.48 -14.57
N HIS A 67 34.47 24.12 -13.53
CA HIS A 67 35.86 24.52 -13.34
C HIS A 67 36.88 23.49 -13.84
N GLU A 68 36.45 22.31 -14.26
CA GLU A 68 37.31 21.25 -14.77
C GLU A 68 36.95 20.93 -16.24
N PRO A 69 37.93 20.84 -17.16
CA PRO A 69 37.63 20.66 -18.58
C PRO A 69 37.13 19.24 -18.92
N GLU A 70 37.45 18.25 -18.08
CA GLU A 70 37.06 16.85 -18.27
C GLU A 70 36.54 16.24 -16.97
N PRO A 71 35.62 15.26 -17.02
CA PRO A 71 35.15 14.54 -15.84
C PRO A 71 36.29 13.78 -15.14
N VAL A 72 36.41 13.93 -13.83
CA VAL A 72 37.47 13.29 -13.04
C VAL A 72 36.90 12.13 -12.23
N LEU A 73 37.43 10.92 -12.48
CA LEU A 73 37.14 9.76 -11.64
C LEU A 73 38.01 9.80 -10.39
N PHE A 74 37.39 9.71 -9.21
CA PHE A 74 38.11 9.61 -7.96
C PHE A 74 37.49 8.55 -7.05
N SER A 75 38.30 8.04 -6.13
CA SER A 75 37.86 7.06 -5.13
C SER A 75 38.09 7.60 -3.73
N THR A 76 37.32 7.09 -2.76
CA THR A 76 37.56 7.45 -1.36
C THR A 76 38.90 6.88 -0.92
N ARG A 77 39.83 7.74 -0.53
CA ARG A 77 41.09 7.31 0.08
C ARG A 77 40.82 6.73 1.48
N TRP A 78 40.33 7.55 2.39
CA TRP A 78 39.91 7.18 3.75
C TRP A 78 38.62 7.95 4.06
N ALA A 79 37.53 7.25 4.40
CA ALA A 79 36.31 7.89 4.91
C ALA A 79 36.48 8.18 6.41
N MET A 80 37.35 9.14 6.75
CA MET A 80 37.44 9.64 8.12
C MET A 80 36.45 10.77 8.30
N SER A 81 35.42 10.52 9.12
CA SER A 81 34.65 11.62 9.70
C SER A 81 35.50 12.24 10.81
N TYR A 82 36.28 13.28 10.48
CA TYR A 82 36.83 14.18 11.49
C TYR A 82 35.76 15.10 12.10
N LEU A 83 34.55 15.07 11.53
CA LEU A 83 33.39 15.71 12.10
C LEU A 83 33.04 14.94 13.38
N ARG A 84 33.09 15.64 14.52
CA ARG A 84 32.87 15.13 15.88
C ARG A 84 31.44 14.60 16.16
N GLY A 85 30.65 14.33 15.12
CA GLY A 85 29.20 14.25 15.22
C GLY A 85 28.60 15.64 15.50
N PRO A 86 27.29 15.71 15.81
CA PRO A 86 26.66 16.96 16.24
C PRO A 86 27.32 17.49 17.51
N LEU A 87 27.61 18.79 17.56
CA LEU A 87 28.19 19.43 18.74
C LEU A 87 27.20 19.37 19.91
N THR A 88 27.69 19.02 21.11
CA THR A 88 26.87 19.12 22.32
C THR A 88 26.69 20.59 22.70
N LYS A 89 25.64 20.89 23.49
CA LYS A 89 25.37 22.26 23.97
C LYS A 89 26.58 22.87 24.69
N GLU A 90 27.29 22.09 25.50
CA GLU A 90 28.49 22.56 26.20
C GLU A 90 29.66 22.87 25.25
N GLN A 91 29.79 22.11 24.17
CA GLN A 91 30.82 22.34 23.14
C GLN A 91 30.52 23.61 22.34
N ILE A 92 29.25 23.88 22.04
CA ILE A 92 28.80 25.13 21.40
C ILE A 92 29.11 26.32 22.31
N GLU A 93 28.77 26.23 23.60
CA GLU A 93 29.07 27.27 24.58
C GLU A 93 30.58 27.54 24.67
N THR A 94 31.39 26.49 24.73
CA THR A 94 32.86 26.60 24.77
C THR A 94 33.43 27.29 23.53
N LEU A 95 32.94 26.95 22.33
CA LEU A 95 33.39 27.57 21.08
C LEU A 95 32.96 29.03 20.94
N MET A 96 31.83 29.42 21.54
CA MET A 96 31.29 30.78 21.49
C MET A 96 31.93 31.74 22.49
N GLN A 97 32.74 31.26 23.46
CA GLN A 97 33.34 32.09 24.52
C GLN A 97 34.23 33.23 24.00
N ASN A 98 34.90 33.04 22.87
CA ASN A 98 35.87 33.99 22.32
C ASN A 98 35.45 34.63 20.99
N VAL A 99 34.22 34.34 20.53
CA VAL A 99 33.66 35.05 19.37
C VAL A 99 33.14 36.38 19.89
N PRO A 100 33.66 37.54 19.44
CA PRO A 100 33.17 38.84 19.88
C PRO A 100 31.69 38.93 19.56
N ARG A 101 30.85 38.82 20.59
CA ARG A 101 29.42 39.02 20.45
C ARG A 101 29.25 40.53 20.21
N PRO A 102 28.79 40.97 19.02
CA PRO A 102 28.56 42.39 18.81
C PRO A 102 27.66 42.88 19.94
N ALA A 103 28.12 43.91 20.65
CA ALA A 103 27.28 44.60 21.60
C ALA A 103 25.98 44.98 20.87
N PRO A 104 24.80 44.83 21.50
CA PRO A 104 23.54 45.14 20.82
C PRO A 104 23.59 46.61 20.41
N ALA A 105 23.87 46.84 19.12
CA ALA A 105 23.62 48.12 18.50
C ALA A 105 22.12 48.33 18.66
N ALA A 106 21.73 49.42 19.31
CA ALA A 106 20.35 49.85 19.36
C ALA A 106 19.88 49.93 17.90
N ALA A 107 19.07 48.95 17.50
CA ALA A 107 18.46 48.94 16.18
C ALA A 107 17.61 50.22 16.08
N PRO A 108 17.63 50.92 14.93
CA PRO A 108 16.66 51.98 14.70
C PRO A 108 15.25 51.39 14.92
N PRO A 109 14.28 52.17 15.44
CA PRO A 109 12.94 51.67 15.66
C PRO A 109 12.42 51.18 14.31
N VAL A 110 12.26 49.87 14.20
CA VAL A 110 11.50 49.28 13.11
C VAL A 110 10.08 49.75 13.37
N GLU A 111 9.53 50.56 12.47
CA GLU A 111 8.11 50.88 12.47
C GLU A 111 7.35 49.56 12.57
N THR A 112 6.83 49.31 13.77
CA THR A 112 6.06 48.10 14.02
C THR A 112 4.72 48.38 13.33
N PRO A 113 4.32 47.59 12.33
CA PRO A 113 2.99 47.76 11.75
C PRO A 113 1.97 47.64 12.88
N ALA A 114 0.88 48.42 12.80
CA ALA A 114 -0.06 48.64 13.91
C ALA A 114 -0.70 47.36 14.50
N ASP A 115 -0.55 46.22 13.82
CA ASP A 115 -1.07 44.92 14.17
C ASP A 115 -0.05 43.99 14.88
N ALA A 116 1.18 44.45 15.14
CA ALA A 116 2.22 43.66 15.79
C ALA A 116 2.82 44.33 17.04
N THR A 117 3.30 43.51 17.98
CA THR A 117 3.92 43.96 19.25
C THR A 117 5.12 43.08 19.61
N PRO A 118 6.18 43.60 20.24
CA PRO A 118 7.29 42.78 20.75
C PRO A 118 6.92 41.95 21.99
N VAL A 119 5.75 42.19 22.59
CA VAL A 119 5.28 41.49 23.79
C VAL A 119 4.16 40.52 23.42
N ALA A 120 4.30 39.25 23.79
CA ALA A 120 3.28 38.24 23.55
C ALA A 120 1.94 38.64 24.21
N PRO A 121 0.79 38.52 23.52
CA PRO A 121 -0.51 38.76 24.13
C PRO A 121 -0.79 37.75 25.25
N ALA A 122 -1.55 38.19 26.26
CA ALA A 122 -1.95 37.32 27.36
C ALA A 122 -2.89 36.20 26.86
N VAL A 123 -2.57 34.97 27.23
CA VAL A 123 -3.35 33.77 26.91
C VAL A 123 -4.12 33.31 28.15
N ALA A 124 -5.29 32.72 27.97
CA ALA A 124 -6.09 32.16 29.06
C ALA A 124 -5.26 31.20 29.94
N ALA A 125 -5.39 31.33 31.26
CA ALA A 125 -4.64 30.51 32.21
C ALA A 125 -4.89 29.00 32.01
N GLY A 126 -3.82 28.21 32.06
CA GLY A 126 -3.86 26.75 31.89
C GLY A 126 -3.88 26.28 30.42
N VAL A 127 -3.88 27.19 29.45
CA VAL A 127 -3.71 26.83 28.03
C VAL A 127 -2.22 26.79 27.69
N PRO A 128 -1.70 25.66 27.17
CA PRO A 128 -0.32 25.59 26.72
C PRO A 128 -0.07 26.59 25.58
N THR A 129 0.98 27.39 25.71
CA THR A 129 1.47 28.28 24.65
C THR A 129 2.82 27.78 24.19
N ARG A 130 2.99 27.57 22.87
CA ARG A 130 4.20 26.99 22.29
C ARG A 130 4.67 27.78 21.07
N TYR A 131 5.91 27.55 20.66
CA TYR A 131 6.56 28.16 19.50
C TYR A 131 6.99 27.06 18.54
N VAL A 132 6.68 27.21 17.25
CA VAL A 132 7.02 26.17 16.27
C VAL A 132 8.53 26.19 16.00
N ASP A 133 9.14 25.00 16.04
CA ASP A 133 10.54 24.82 15.70
C ASP A 133 10.75 25.08 14.19
N PRO A 134 11.76 25.90 13.80
CA PRO A 134 12.06 26.15 12.39
C PRO A 134 12.34 24.89 11.54
N ALA A 135 12.70 23.77 12.18
CA ALA A 135 12.95 22.49 11.54
C ALA A 135 11.69 21.61 11.40
N ALA A 136 10.53 22.05 11.90
CA ALA A 136 9.28 21.31 11.78
C ALA A 136 8.97 21.03 10.29
N PRO A 137 8.87 19.75 9.86
CA PRO A 137 8.71 19.40 8.44
C PRO A 137 7.45 19.98 7.78
N TRP A 138 6.41 20.20 8.57
CA TRP A 138 5.12 20.74 8.14
C TRP A 138 5.04 22.27 8.17
N LEU A 139 6.08 22.98 8.64
CA LEU A 139 6.09 24.44 8.74
C LEU A 139 5.69 25.15 7.43
N PRO A 140 6.15 24.72 6.23
CA PRO A 140 5.74 25.34 4.97
C PRO A 140 4.24 25.19 4.66
N LEU A 141 3.60 24.11 5.14
CA LEU A 141 2.17 23.85 4.88
C LEU A 141 1.28 24.91 5.52
N VAL A 142 1.74 25.50 6.63
CA VAL A 142 1.04 26.58 7.34
C VAL A 142 1.58 27.97 7.01
N ALA A 143 2.26 28.08 5.86
CA ALA A 143 2.93 29.31 5.40
C ALA A 143 3.96 29.87 6.41
N GLY A 144 4.55 28.98 7.21
CA GLY A 144 5.64 29.33 8.11
C GLY A 144 6.97 29.48 7.37
N THR A 145 7.85 30.33 7.90
CA THR A 145 9.17 30.62 7.36
C THR A 145 10.23 30.35 8.42
N PRO A 146 11.18 29.41 8.19
CA PRO A 146 12.31 29.21 9.09
C PRO A 146 13.07 30.51 9.34
N GLY A 147 13.29 30.87 10.61
CA GLY A 147 13.95 32.12 10.99
C GLY A 147 13.09 33.38 10.84
N GLY A 148 11.81 33.24 10.47
CA GLY A 148 10.84 34.33 10.45
C GLY A 148 10.72 34.99 11.83
N ARG A 149 10.71 36.33 11.84
CA ARG A 149 10.65 37.11 13.09
C ARG A 149 9.24 37.58 13.43
N ARG A 150 8.30 37.45 12.50
CA ARG A 150 6.90 37.80 12.70
C ARG A 150 6.12 36.54 13.07
N LEU A 151 5.70 36.43 14.33
CA LEU A 151 4.97 35.28 14.86
C LEU A 151 3.46 35.50 14.70
N ARG A 152 2.78 34.52 14.09
CA ARG A 152 1.31 34.49 13.97
C ARG A 152 0.74 33.36 14.81
N ALA A 153 -0.40 33.60 15.44
CA ALA A 153 -1.04 32.64 16.33
C ALA A 153 -1.88 31.63 15.55
N PHE A 154 -1.79 30.37 15.96
CA PHE A 154 -2.61 29.25 15.47
C PHE A 154 -3.09 28.43 16.69
N LEU A 155 -4.15 27.64 16.51
CA LEU A 155 -4.47 26.55 17.44
C LEU A 155 -3.90 25.24 16.91
N ALA A 156 -3.12 24.53 17.72
CA ALA A 156 -2.75 23.14 17.45
C ALA A 156 -3.68 22.20 18.19
N ALA A 157 -4.33 21.29 17.47
CA ALA A 157 -5.23 20.30 18.06
C ALA A 157 -4.74 18.88 17.74
N ARG A 158 -4.68 18.03 18.76
CA ARG A 158 -4.52 16.58 18.63
C ARG A 158 -5.81 15.91 19.09
N VAL A 159 -6.43 15.13 18.23
CA VAL A 159 -7.71 14.47 18.47
C VAL A 159 -7.53 12.98 18.28
N ARG A 160 -7.93 12.19 19.27
CA ARG A 160 -8.02 10.74 19.16
C ARG A 160 -9.42 10.37 18.70
N LEU A 161 -9.49 9.57 17.66
CA LEU A 161 -10.69 9.05 17.05
C LEU A 161 -10.69 7.54 17.24
N ARG A 162 -11.80 6.96 17.69
CA ARG A 162 -11.97 5.51 17.73
C ARG A 162 -13.11 5.11 16.79
N PHE A 163 -12.83 4.18 15.90
CA PHE A 163 -13.83 3.57 15.04
C PHE A 163 -14.05 2.16 15.52
N ASP A 164 -15.26 1.85 15.99
CA ASP A 164 -15.64 0.50 16.35
C ASP A 164 -16.94 0.06 15.67
N ASP A 165 -16.96 -1.20 15.23
CA ASP A 165 -18.16 -1.86 14.71
C ASP A 165 -18.05 -3.36 14.99
N ALA A 166 -18.91 -3.86 15.87
CA ALA A 166 -18.92 -5.26 16.30
C ALA A 166 -19.25 -6.25 15.18
N ARG A 167 -20.00 -5.81 14.15
CA ARG A 167 -20.36 -6.66 13.01
C ARG A 167 -19.20 -6.78 12.03
N ALA A 168 -18.45 -5.70 11.86
CA ALA A 168 -17.25 -5.65 11.04
C ALA A 168 -16.00 -6.17 11.75
N ASP A 169 -16.08 -6.41 13.07
CA ASP A 169 -14.93 -6.75 13.92
C ASP A 169 -13.82 -5.69 13.82
N VAL A 170 -14.25 -4.43 13.87
CA VAL A 170 -13.37 -3.26 13.81
C VAL A 170 -13.29 -2.62 15.20
N ASP A 171 -12.08 -2.38 15.67
CA ASP A 171 -11.74 -1.49 16.78
C ASP A 171 -10.40 -0.83 16.44
N ALA A 172 -10.50 0.34 15.81
CA ALA A 172 -9.37 1.09 15.28
C ALA A 172 -9.27 2.43 15.97
N THR A 173 -8.06 2.84 16.32
CA THR A 173 -7.79 4.19 16.84
C THR A 173 -6.93 4.95 15.84
N GLU A 174 -7.34 6.19 15.55
CA GLU A 174 -6.59 7.14 14.74
C GLU A 174 -6.28 8.39 15.57
N GLU A 175 -5.13 9.00 15.30
CA GLU A 175 -4.82 10.33 15.80
C GLU A 175 -4.91 11.32 14.63
N TRP A 176 -5.65 12.40 14.86
CA TRP A 176 -5.85 13.49 13.93
C TRP A 176 -5.22 14.75 14.49
N GLU A 177 -4.36 15.36 13.69
CA GLU A 177 -3.56 16.51 14.09
C GLU A 177 -3.73 17.61 13.05
N ALA A 178 -3.98 18.83 13.53
CA ALA A 178 -4.18 19.97 12.66
C ALA A 178 -3.80 21.28 13.34
N LEU A 179 -3.36 22.24 12.52
CA LEU A 179 -3.27 23.65 12.89
C LEU A 179 -4.46 24.43 12.33
N TYR A 180 -5.08 25.27 13.15
CA TYR A 180 -6.16 26.16 12.75
C TYR A 180 -5.69 27.61 12.85
N GLY A 181 -5.61 28.29 11.71
CA GLY A 181 -5.19 29.68 11.67
C GLY A 181 -4.66 30.11 10.30
N PRO A 182 -4.01 31.28 10.23
CA PRO A 182 -3.67 32.18 11.34
C PRO A 182 -4.93 32.79 12.00
N LEU A 183 -4.84 33.13 13.29
CA LEU A 183 -5.96 33.65 14.10
C LEU A 183 -6.17 35.17 13.98
N ASP A 184 -5.45 35.83 13.08
CA ASP A 184 -5.49 37.27 12.84
C ASP A 184 -6.89 37.77 12.46
N GLY A 185 -7.66 36.94 11.75
CA GLY A 185 -9.06 37.23 11.35
C GLY A 185 -10.12 36.58 12.26
N GLY A 186 -9.71 35.96 13.37
CA GLY A 186 -10.56 35.12 14.21
C GLY A 186 -10.35 33.63 13.96
N PHE A 187 -11.13 32.80 14.65
CA PHE A 187 -11.09 31.35 14.51
C PHE A 187 -12.12 30.86 13.49
N SER A 188 -11.68 29.96 12.60
CA SER A 188 -12.52 29.27 11.63
C SER A 188 -12.15 27.79 11.59
N LEU A 189 -13.13 26.92 11.43
CA LEU A 189 -12.88 25.48 11.19
C LEU A 189 -12.34 25.21 9.79
N GLU A 190 -12.65 26.09 8.83
CA GLU A 190 -12.21 25.98 7.43
C GLU A 190 -10.70 26.22 7.27
N SER A 191 -10.07 26.90 8.23
CA SER A 191 -8.61 27.12 8.23
C SER A 191 -7.82 25.96 8.84
N GLY A 192 -8.48 24.83 9.11
CA GLY A 192 -7.84 23.62 9.59
C GLY A 192 -6.92 23.02 8.54
N MET A 193 -5.62 22.98 8.83
CA MET A 193 -4.58 22.37 8.01
C MET A 193 -4.11 21.10 8.71
N PRO A 194 -4.44 19.91 8.19
CA PRO A 194 -3.96 18.65 8.74
C PRO A 194 -2.44 18.58 8.62
N VAL A 195 -1.76 18.32 9.73
CA VAL A 195 -0.31 18.20 9.81
C VAL A 195 0.02 17.08 10.79
N ASP A 196 1.07 16.32 10.51
CA ASP A 196 1.61 15.31 11.44
C ASP A 196 2.68 16.01 12.29
N PHE A 197 2.29 16.48 13.47
CA PHE A 197 3.17 17.20 14.38
C PHE A 197 3.60 16.32 15.56
N ASP A 198 4.85 16.47 15.97
CA ASP A 198 5.36 15.84 17.17
C ASP A 198 5.68 16.86 18.27
N GLU A 199 5.96 16.39 19.48
CA GLU A 199 6.27 17.28 20.60
C GLU A 199 7.54 18.12 20.38
N ARG A 200 8.48 17.63 19.57
CA ARG A 200 9.77 18.28 19.25
C ARG A 200 9.61 19.39 18.23
N ASP A 201 8.52 19.39 17.47
CA ASP A 201 8.15 20.52 16.59
C ASP A 201 7.76 21.78 17.38
N PHE A 202 7.69 21.68 18.72
CA PHE A 202 7.31 22.78 19.59
C PHE A 202 8.34 23.05 20.69
N SER A 203 8.64 24.33 20.88
CA SER A 203 9.40 24.86 22.01
C SER A 203 8.47 25.64 22.96
N SER A 204 8.77 25.61 24.24
CA SER A 204 8.16 26.51 25.23
C SER A 204 8.88 27.87 25.34
N ASP A 205 10.10 27.96 24.81
CA ASP A 205 10.92 29.17 24.87
C ASP A 205 10.64 30.09 23.69
N ALA A 206 10.27 31.34 23.99
CA ALA A 206 10.07 32.37 22.99
C ALA A 206 11.39 32.72 22.29
N PRO A 207 11.45 32.75 20.94
CA PRO A 207 12.63 33.23 20.25
C PRO A 207 12.89 34.72 20.54
N THR A 208 14.16 35.12 20.57
CA THR A 208 14.55 36.52 20.82
C THR A 208 14.35 37.40 19.58
N GLY A 209 13.94 38.65 19.78
CA GLY A 209 13.86 39.64 18.69
C GLY A 209 12.71 39.40 17.70
N VAL A 210 11.62 38.79 18.18
CA VAL A 210 10.40 38.53 17.41
C VAL A 210 9.33 39.59 17.68
N SER A 211 8.38 39.72 16.76
CA SER A 211 7.14 40.46 16.94
C SER A 211 5.94 39.51 16.81
N TYR A 212 4.92 39.74 17.62
CA TYR A 212 3.69 38.96 17.67
C TYR A 212 2.60 39.72 16.93
N VAL A 213 1.98 39.09 15.93
CA VAL A 213 0.75 39.60 15.33
C VAL A 213 -0.39 39.36 16.32
N LEU A 214 -1.15 40.42 16.61
CA LEU A 214 -2.27 40.35 17.55
C LEU A 214 -3.42 39.53 16.93
N PRO A 215 -3.80 38.39 17.52
CA PRO A 215 -4.93 37.62 17.02
C PRO A 215 -6.23 38.39 17.26
N ALA A 216 -7.14 38.38 16.28
CA ALA A 216 -8.51 38.85 16.51
C ALA A 216 -9.34 37.83 17.31
N ALA A 217 -8.92 36.56 17.34
CA ALA A 217 -9.52 35.57 18.21
C ALA A 217 -9.29 35.91 19.70
N PRO A 218 -10.28 35.73 20.60
CA PRO A 218 -10.17 36.07 22.02
C PRO A 218 -9.34 35.03 22.80
N VAL A 219 -8.04 34.95 22.51
CA VAL A 219 -7.09 33.98 23.11
C VAL A 219 -6.85 34.19 24.60
N GLY A 220 -7.28 35.31 25.18
CA GLY A 220 -7.28 35.55 26.62
C GLY A 220 -8.46 34.91 27.37
N GLU A 221 -9.48 34.42 26.66
CA GLU A 221 -10.72 33.92 27.26
C GLU A 221 -10.76 32.39 27.27
N GLN A 222 -10.94 31.76 28.44
CA GLN A 222 -11.08 30.29 28.52
C GLN A 222 -12.29 29.76 27.73
N ARG A 223 -13.33 30.59 27.58
CA ARG A 223 -14.52 30.29 26.79
C ARG A 223 -14.17 29.96 25.34
N PHE A 224 -13.25 30.70 24.74
CA PHE A 224 -12.81 30.51 23.37
C PHE A 224 -12.27 29.10 23.12
N PHE A 225 -11.32 28.65 23.94
CA PHE A 225 -10.72 27.31 23.78
C PHE A 225 -11.72 26.19 24.03
N ARG A 226 -12.66 26.37 24.97
CA ARG A 226 -13.75 25.40 25.20
C ARG A 226 -14.67 25.28 23.98
N GLU A 227 -15.04 26.41 23.38
CA GLU A 227 -15.86 26.43 22.16
C GLU A 227 -15.11 25.88 20.95
N ALA A 228 -13.84 26.25 20.75
CA ALA A 228 -12.99 25.72 19.69
C ALA A 228 -12.81 24.20 19.83
N ARG A 229 -12.54 23.69 21.04
CA ARG A 229 -12.45 22.24 21.32
C ARG A 229 -13.72 21.51 20.91
N LYS A 230 -14.89 22.04 21.30
CA LYS A 230 -16.19 21.45 20.95
C LYS A 230 -16.42 21.48 19.44
N ALA A 231 -16.13 22.61 18.79
CA ALA A 231 -16.33 22.80 17.35
C ALA A 231 -15.44 21.87 16.52
N ILE A 232 -14.16 21.70 16.90
CA ILE A 232 -13.22 20.79 16.25
C ILE A 232 -13.68 19.33 16.40
N GLY A 233 -14.07 18.93 17.62
CA GLY A 233 -14.59 17.58 17.86
C GLY A 233 -15.85 17.30 17.05
N GLN A 234 -16.79 18.25 17.00
CA GLN A 234 -18.02 18.10 16.22
C GLN A 234 -17.74 17.98 14.72
N ARG A 235 -16.83 18.80 14.17
CA ARG A 235 -16.43 18.74 12.76
C ARG A 235 -15.88 17.35 12.39
N LEU A 236 -15.04 16.78 13.25
CA LEU A 236 -14.48 15.45 13.01
C LEU A 236 -15.54 14.35 13.14
N LEU A 237 -16.46 14.47 14.10
CA LEU A 237 -17.60 13.56 14.23
C LEU A 237 -18.48 13.56 12.96
N ASP A 238 -18.72 14.73 12.37
CA ASP A 238 -19.58 14.89 11.20
C ASP A 238 -18.91 14.42 9.90
N ASP A 239 -17.61 14.68 9.75
CA ASP A 239 -16.92 14.49 8.47
C ASP A 239 -16.11 13.19 8.38
N ARG A 240 -15.59 12.67 9.49
CA ARG A 240 -14.63 11.55 9.46
C ARG A 240 -15.37 10.22 9.50
N THR A 241 -15.03 9.36 8.55
CA THR A 241 -15.50 7.99 8.47
C THR A 241 -14.32 7.07 8.16
N LEU A 242 -14.38 5.84 8.67
CA LEU A 242 -13.45 4.79 8.31
C LEU A 242 -14.09 3.94 7.20
N GLN A 243 -13.45 3.90 6.04
CA GLN A 243 -13.88 3.04 4.95
C GLN A 243 -13.31 1.63 5.13
N VAL A 244 -14.20 0.65 5.12
CA VAL A 244 -13.87 -0.77 5.05
C VAL A 244 -14.63 -1.42 3.90
N PHE A 245 -14.18 -2.58 3.47
CA PHE A 245 -14.85 -3.37 2.45
C PHE A 245 -15.60 -4.54 3.08
N ARG A 246 -16.69 -4.96 2.46
CA ARG A 246 -17.48 -6.11 2.90
C ARG A 246 -17.77 -7.03 1.72
N ASN A 247 -17.62 -8.32 1.94
CA ASN A 247 -18.19 -9.36 1.09
C ASN A 247 -19.40 -9.98 1.83
N PRO A 248 -20.64 -9.74 1.40
CA PRO A 248 -21.83 -10.18 2.13
C PRO A 248 -22.03 -11.69 2.08
N ALA A 249 -21.68 -12.34 0.96
CA ALA A 249 -21.84 -13.78 0.76
C ALA A 249 -20.87 -14.58 1.64
N LEU A 250 -19.62 -14.14 1.73
CA LEU A 250 -18.58 -14.74 2.57
C LEU A 250 -18.65 -14.27 4.03
N ARG A 251 -19.44 -13.22 4.31
CA ARG A 251 -19.54 -12.55 5.62
C ARG A 251 -18.17 -12.08 6.12
N LEU A 252 -17.37 -11.54 5.19
CA LEU A 252 -16.05 -10.99 5.48
C LEU A 252 -16.07 -9.48 5.44
N TYR A 253 -15.28 -8.87 6.31
CA TYR A 253 -14.98 -7.45 6.34
C TYR A 253 -13.48 -7.25 6.18
N SER A 254 -13.07 -6.15 5.55
CA SER A 254 -11.68 -5.76 5.47
C SER A 254 -11.18 -5.25 6.81
N ARG A 255 -9.87 -5.37 7.03
CA ARG A 255 -9.22 -4.73 8.17
C ARG A 255 -9.09 -3.22 7.92
N PRO A 256 -9.00 -2.39 8.96
CA PRO A 256 -8.66 -0.97 8.82
C PRO A 256 -7.37 -0.80 8.03
N GLY A 257 -7.39 0.05 7.00
CA GLY A 257 -6.24 0.31 6.12
C GLY A 257 -5.89 -0.82 5.13
N GLU A 258 -6.60 -1.95 5.12
CA GLU A 258 -6.44 -3.00 4.11
C GLU A 258 -6.87 -2.47 2.75
N SER A 259 -6.00 -2.61 1.73
CA SER A 259 -6.35 -2.16 0.38
C SER A 259 -7.43 -3.06 -0.22
N GLY A 260 -8.22 -2.51 -1.15
CA GLY A 260 -9.25 -3.29 -1.85
C GLY A 260 -8.69 -4.54 -2.57
N GLN A 261 -7.44 -4.48 -3.05
CA GLN A 261 -6.77 -5.63 -3.66
C GLN A 261 -6.40 -6.72 -2.64
N GLN A 262 -5.91 -6.32 -1.47
CA GLN A 262 -5.61 -7.25 -0.39
C GLN A 262 -6.88 -7.93 0.11
N PHE A 263 -7.95 -7.16 0.30
CA PHE A 263 -9.25 -7.70 0.69
C PHE A 263 -9.83 -8.63 -0.38
N ALA A 264 -9.73 -8.27 -1.66
CA ALA A 264 -10.18 -9.11 -2.77
C ALA A 264 -9.44 -10.45 -2.83
N ALA A 265 -8.12 -10.46 -2.61
CA ALA A 265 -7.35 -11.70 -2.55
C ALA A 265 -7.80 -12.60 -1.39
N ARG A 266 -8.09 -12.02 -0.22
CA ARG A 266 -8.59 -12.77 0.94
C ARG A 266 -10.02 -13.28 0.73
N ALA A 267 -10.86 -12.50 0.07
CA ALA A 267 -12.20 -12.93 -0.33
C ALA A 267 -12.13 -14.08 -1.34
N ASP A 268 -11.22 -14.02 -2.32
CA ASP A 268 -10.97 -15.08 -3.30
C ASP A 268 -10.51 -16.38 -2.62
N GLU A 269 -9.55 -16.30 -1.70
CA GLU A 269 -9.08 -17.47 -0.93
C GLU A 269 -10.21 -18.10 -0.09
N ALA A 270 -11.02 -17.26 0.58
CA ALA A 270 -12.16 -17.75 1.35
C ALA A 270 -13.25 -18.37 0.47
N ALA A 271 -13.49 -17.82 -0.72
CA ALA A 271 -14.40 -18.40 -1.70
C ALA A 271 -13.89 -19.75 -2.23
N GLN A 272 -12.59 -19.84 -2.54
CA GLN A 272 -11.96 -21.10 -2.97
C GLN A 272 -12.12 -22.19 -1.91
N ALA A 273 -11.87 -21.86 -0.64
CA ALA A 273 -12.04 -22.80 0.45
C ALA A 273 -13.49 -23.31 0.58
N ARG A 274 -14.49 -22.46 0.30
CA ARG A 274 -15.91 -22.85 0.28
C ARG A 274 -16.24 -23.71 -0.94
N ALA A 275 -15.74 -23.35 -2.12
CA ALA A 275 -15.88 -24.13 -3.34
C ALA A 275 -15.28 -25.53 -3.20
N ASP A 276 -14.11 -25.65 -2.57
CA ASP A 276 -13.44 -26.92 -2.30
C ASP A 276 -14.26 -27.80 -1.34
N GLN A 277 -14.86 -27.22 -0.30
CA GLN A 277 -15.74 -27.93 0.62
C GLN A 277 -17.01 -28.46 -0.05
N GLU A 278 -17.63 -27.68 -0.93
CA GLU A 278 -18.81 -28.12 -1.70
C GLU A 278 -18.45 -29.18 -2.74
N THR A 279 -17.33 -28.98 -3.45
CA THR A 279 -16.78 -29.94 -4.42
C THR A 279 -16.49 -31.28 -3.78
N ALA A 280 -15.92 -31.32 -2.58
CA ALA A 280 -15.64 -32.56 -1.86
C ALA A 280 -16.92 -33.39 -1.61
N ARG A 281 -18.03 -32.75 -1.20
CA ARG A 281 -19.31 -33.44 -0.95
C ARG A 281 -19.91 -34.06 -2.21
N ILE A 282 -19.75 -33.38 -3.35
CA ILE A 282 -20.22 -33.88 -4.65
C ILE A 282 -19.33 -35.00 -5.15
N ARG A 283 -18.01 -34.85 -5.01
CA ARG A 283 -17.04 -35.88 -5.32
C ARG A 283 -17.36 -37.19 -4.60
N ASP A 284 -17.54 -37.16 -3.28
CA ASP A 284 -17.81 -38.38 -2.49
C ASP A 284 -19.06 -39.14 -3.00
N ARG A 285 -20.11 -38.40 -3.38
CA ARG A 285 -21.34 -38.98 -3.93
C ARG A 285 -21.14 -39.59 -5.33
N LEU A 286 -20.32 -38.96 -6.16
CA LEU A 286 -20.12 -39.39 -7.55
C LEU A 286 -19.02 -40.46 -7.68
N GLU A 287 -18.04 -40.48 -6.77
CA GLU A 287 -17.04 -41.54 -6.63
C GLU A 287 -17.70 -42.89 -6.32
N ALA A 288 -18.66 -42.92 -5.39
CA ALA A 288 -19.43 -44.13 -5.11
C ALA A 288 -20.22 -44.66 -6.33
N LYS A 289 -20.55 -43.81 -7.31
CA LYS A 289 -21.16 -44.23 -8.58
C LYS A 289 -20.10 -44.70 -9.58
N ARG A 290 -18.96 -44.01 -9.64
CA ARG A 290 -17.81 -44.37 -10.48
C ARG A 290 -17.34 -45.78 -10.16
N ASP A 291 -17.06 -46.08 -8.90
CA ASP A 291 -16.58 -47.38 -8.47
C ASP A 291 -17.55 -48.51 -8.85
N ARG A 292 -18.85 -48.24 -8.81
CA ARG A 292 -19.89 -49.19 -9.24
C ARG A 292 -19.86 -49.42 -10.76
N LEU A 293 -19.69 -48.36 -11.55
CA LEU A 293 -19.59 -48.45 -13.01
C LEU A 293 -18.29 -49.11 -13.45
N GLU A 294 -17.16 -48.79 -12.81
CA GLU A 294 -15.87 -49.43 -13.04
C GLU A 294 -15.91 -50.92 -12.73
N ALA A 295 -16.49 -51.32 -11.59
CA ALA A 295 -16.68 -52.73 -11.25
C ALA A 295 -17.61 -53.45 -12.25
N ALA A 296 -18.64 -52.76 -12.73
CA ALA A 296 -19.53 -53.28 -13.77
C ALA A 296 -18.81 -53.44 -15.11
N LEU A 297 -17.98 -52.47 -15.50
CA LEU A 297 -17.16 -52.49 -16.72
C LEU A 297 -16.15 -53.63 -16.67
N ALA A 298 -15.41 -53.76 -15.57
CA ALA A 298 -14.45 -54.86 -15.36
C ALA A 298 -15.14 -56.23 -15.42
N THR A 299 -16.38 -56.34 -14.93
CA THR A 299 -17.17 -57.58 -15.04
C THR A 299 -17.64 -57.84 -16.47
N ALA A 300 -18.06 -56.81 -17.19
CA ALA A 300 -18.46 -56.91 -18.59
C ALA A 300 -17.27 -57.30 -19.50
N LEU A 301 -16.09 -56.72 -19.27
CA LEU A 301 -14.85 -57.04 -20.00
C LEU A 301 -14.44 -58.50 -19.79
N ARG A 302 -14.41 -58.99 -18.54
CA ARG A 302 -14.13 -60.41 -18.24
C ARG A 302 -15.08 -61.34 -18.98
N ARG A 303 -16.36 -60.97 -19.08
CA ARG A 303 -17.36 -61.79 -19.79
C ARG A 303 -17.12 -61.83 -21.29
N VAL A 304 -16.65 -60.73 -21.89
CA VAL A 304 -16.24 -60.70 -23.30
C VAL A 304 -15.03 -61.60 -23.51
N GLU A 305 -14.02 -61.51 -22.63
CA GLU A 305 -12.80 -62.33 -22.71
C GLU A 305 -13.08 -63.84 -22.58
N GLU A 306 -13.95 -64.24 -21.64
CA GLU A 306 -14.41 -65.63 -21.51
C GLU A 306 -15.01 -66.16 -22.82
N LEU A 307 -15.93 -65.39 -23.42
CA LEU A 307 -16.61 -65.74 -24.68
C LEU A 307 -15.64 -65.78 -25.88
N GLU A 308 -14.56 -65.00 -25.84
CA GLU A 308 -13.49 -65.02 -26.85
C GLU A 308 -12.57 -66.24 -26.69
N SER A 309 -12.27 -66.64 -25.44
CA SER A 309 -11.44 -67.81 -25.13
C SER A 309 -12.06 -69.15 -25.57
N GLU A 310 -13.40 -69.25 -25.57
CA GLU A 310 -14.15 -70.44 -26.02
C GLU A 310 -14.17 -70.61 -27.56
N GLN A 311 -13.76 -69.60 -28.36
CA GLN A 311 -13.79 -69.65 -29.85
C GLN A 311 -12.42 -69.82 -30.54
N GLN A 312 -11.38 -70.24 -29.81
CA GLN A 312 -10.05 -70.63 -30.31
C GLN A 312 -9.12 -69.47 -30.77
N SER A 313 -8.06 -69.32 -29.97
CA SER A 313 -6.67 -68.96 -30.29
C SER A 313 -6.39 -67.77 -31.22
N ARG A 314 -5.75 -66.75 -30.61
CA ARG A 314 -4.95 -65.67 -31.20
C ARG A 314 -5.72 -64.64 -32.05
N ARG A 315 -6.21 -63.60 -31.37
CA ARG A 315 -5.99 -62.22 -31.81
C ARG A 315 -5.54 -61.40 -30.61
N THR A 316 -4.40 -60.74 -30.76
CA THR A 316 -3.88 -59.72 -29.86
C THR A 316 -4.92 -58.63 -29.69
N THR A 317 -5.60 -58.62 -28.55
CA THR A 317 -6.45 -57.52 -28.16
C THR A 317 -5.54 -56.40 -27.65
N GLU A 318 -5.16 -55.50 -28.55
CA GLU A 318 -4.80 -54.13 -28.15
C GLU A 318 -6.07 -53.47 -27.61
N LEU A 319 -6.43 -53.83 -26.38
CA LEU A 319 -7.52 -53.19 -25.65
C LEU A 319 -6.97 -51.94 -24.98
N VAL A 320 -7.27 -50.81 -25.60
CA VAL A 320 -7.96 -49.67 -24.98
C VAL A 320 -7.56 -49.43 -23.52
N ALA A 321 -6.28 -49.13 -23.30
CA ALA A 321 -5.79 -48.51 -22.07
C ALA A 321 -5.73 -46.98 -22.19
N GLY A 322 -6.65 -46.40 -23.00
CA GLY A 322 -6.67 -44.99 -23.36
C GLY A 322 -7.84 -44.19 -22.80
N ALA A 323 -8.69 -44.80 -21.98
CA ALA A 323 -9.80 -44.14 -21.30
C ALA A 323 -9.49 -44.09 -19.79
N GLY A 324 -9.44 -42.90 -19.19
CA GLY A 324 -9.27 -42.74 -17.75
C GLY A 324 -8.10 -41.87 -17.29
N THR A 325 -7.31 -41.26 -18.19
CA THR A 325 -6.22 -40.35 -17.79
C THR A 325 -6.72 -38.98 -17.33
N VAL A 326 -7.98 -38.61 -17.60
CA VAL A 326 -8.51 -37.30 -17.24
C VAL A 326 -8.84 -37.20 -15.75
N LEU A 327 -9.24 -38.30 -15.11
CA LEU A 327 -9.62 -38.32 -13.70
C LEU A 327 -8.46 -38.53 -12.71
N GLY A 328 -7.30 -39.03 -13.13
CA GLY A 328 -6.15 -39.23 -12.24
C GLY A 328 -5.67 -37.95 -11.53
N VAL A 329 -5.81 -36.79 -12.18
CA VAL A 329 -5.47 -35.46 -11.64
C VAL A 329 -6.57 -34.92 -10.71
N LEU A 330 -7.83 -35.28 -10.97
CA LEU A 330 -8.95 -34.97 -10.07
C LEU A 330 -8.80 -35.72 -8.74
N PHE A 331 -8.58 -37.04 -8.80
CA PHE A 331 -8.72 -37.92 -7.63
C PHE A 331 -7.43 -38.16 -6.84
N GLY A 332 -6.27 -37.64 -7.28
CA GLY A 332 -4.99 -37.68 -6.54
C GLY A 332 -4.92 -36.81 -5.28
N GLY A 333 -6.06 -36.33 -4.75
CA GLY A 333 -6.17 -35.72 -3.42
C GLY A 333 -5.62 -34.30 -3.25
N ARG A 334 -5.14 -33.63 -4.32
CA ARG A 334 -4.47 -32.31 -4.20
C ARG A 334 -5.01 -31.20 -5.12
N GLY A 335 -6.05 -31.46 -5.92
CA GLY A 335 -6.61 -30.46 -6.83
C GLY A 335 -7.71 -29.62 -6.19
N SER A 336 -7.56 -28.29 -6.17
CA SER A 336 -8.64 -27.35 -5.82
C SER A 336 -9.76 -27.35 -6.87
N ALA A 337 -10.97 -26.94 -6.50
CA ALA A 337 -12.12 -26.80 -7.41
C ALA A 337 -11.76 -26.00 -8.67
N ARG A 338 -10.96 -24.93 -8.52
CA ARG A 338 -10.48 -24.09 -9.62
C ARG A 338 -9.52 -24.80 -10.56
N THR A 339 -8.61 -25.62 -10.01
CA THR A 339 -7.71 -26.47 -10.82
C THR A 339 -8.51 -27.46 -11.65
N ILE A 340 -9.53 -28.07 -11.03
CA ILE A 340 -10.42 -29.04 -11.67
C ILE A 340 -11.24 -28.38 -12.77
N ALA A 341 -11.89 -27.24 -12.49
CA ALA A 341 -12.68 -26.49 -13.45
C ALA A 341 -11.86 -26.03 -14.66
N ARG A 342 -10.58 -25.68 -14.47
CA ARG A 342 -9.64 -25.37 -15.58
C ARG A 342 -9.31 -26.61 -16.41
N ALA A 343 -9.07 -27.76 -15.77
CA ALA A 343 -8.79 -29.01 -16.47
C ALA A 343 -10.01 -29.49 -17.29
N GLY A 344 -11.23 -29.42 -16.73
CA GLY A 344 -12.46 -29.78 -17.44
C GLY A 344 -12.68 -28.97 -18.70
N ARG A 345 -12.43 -27.65 -18.64
CA ARG A 345 -12.51 -26.75 -19.81
C ARG A 345 -11.52 -27.12 -20.92
N ALA A 346 -10.32 -27.62 -20.58
CA ALA A 346 -9.34 -28.04 -21.56
C ALA A 346 -9.75 -29.34 -22.29
N VAL A 347 -10.44 -30.26 -21.59
CA VAL A 347 -10.85 -31.56 -22.12
C VAL A 347 -12.09 -31.46 -23.02
N GLY A 348 -13.03 -30.56 -22.70
CA GLY A 348 -14.26 -30.34 -23.48
C GLY A 348 -14.03 -29.91 -24.94
N THR A 349 -12.82 -29.46 -25.29
CA THR A 349 -12.46 -29.10 -26.68
C THR A 349 -11.93 -30.26 -27.53
N ALA A 350 -11.62 -31.41 -26.91
CA ALA A 350 -11.02 -32.56 -27.59
C ALA A 350 -11.97 -33.76 -27.79
N ALA A 351 -13.10 -33.81 -27.07
CA ALA A 351 -13.94 -35.01 -27.00
C ALA A 351 -15.03 -35.14 -28.09
N SER A 352 -15.29 -34.12 -28.92
CA SER A 352 -16.44 -34.15 -29.86
C SER A 352 -16.20 -34.90 -31.19
N ARG A 353 -15.16 -35.74 -31.32
CA ARG A 353 -14.75 -36.31 -32.63
C ARG A 353 -14.65 -37.83 -32.74
N ARG A 354 -15.30 -38.62 -31.87
CA ARG A 354 -15.48 -40.05 -32.13
C ARG A 354 -16.94 -40.42 -32.29
N GLY A 355 -17.46 -40.12 -33.49
CA GLY A 355 -18.70 -40.71 -33.97
C GLY A 355 -18.43 -42.06 -34.64
N THR A 356 -19.12 -43.08 -34.12
CA THR A 356 -19.64 -44.27 -34.83
C THR A 356 -18.67 -45.11 -35.67
N SER A 357 -18.33 -46.30 -35.18
CA SER A 357 -17.92 -47.43 -36.03
C SER A 357 -18.94 -48.57 -35.94
N GLU A 358 -19.69 -48.79 -37.04
CA GLU A 358 -20.55 -49.95 -37.21
C GLU A 358 -19.77 -51.24 -37.49
N ARG A 359 -20.20 -52.35 -36.84
CA ARG A 359 -20.19 -53.78 -37.24
C ARG A 359 -19.47 -54.74 -36.25
N ALA A 360 -20.23 -55.67 -35.65
CA ALA A 360 -20.20 -57.12 -35.95
C ALA A 360 -20.97 -58.04 -34.95
N ALA A 361 -21.78 -58.94 -35.51
CA ALA A 361 -22.23 -60.28 -35.05
C ALA A 361 -23.00 -60.51 -33.71
N ALA A 362 -24.13 -61.23 -33.85
CA ALA A 362 -25.33 -61.30 -32.99
C ALA A 362 -25.28 -62.03 -31.63
N ARG A 363 -24.12 -62.34 -31.06
CA ARG A 363 -24.00 -62.78 -29.64
C ARG A 363 -22.85 -62.08 -28.90
N ARG A 364 -21.83 -61.62 -29.64
CA ARG A 364 -20.87 -60.58 -29.20
C ARG A 364 -21.54 -59.22 -29.03
N ARG A 365 -22.56 -58.88 -29.83
CA ARG A 365 -23.34 -57.63 -29.72
C ARG A 365 -23.86 -57.33 -28.31
N THR A 366 -24.32 -58.33 -27.55
CA THR A 366 -24.91 -58.09 -26.22
C THR A 366 -23.85 -57.89 -25.15
N ALA A 367 -22.75 -58.67 -25.19
CA ALA A 367 -21.65 -58.54 -24.23
C ALA A 367 -20.79 -57.30 -24.51
N SER A 368 -20.41 -57.07 -25.78
CA SER A 368 -19.71 -55.85 -26.20
C SER A 368 -20.58 -54.59 -26.05
N GLY A 369 -21.89 -54.68 -26.33
CA GLY A 369 -22.80 -53.56 -26.07
C GLY A 369 -22.97 -53.24 -24.58
N LYS A 370 -22.74 -54.22 -23.68
CA LYS A 370 -22.72 -53.96 -22.24
C LYS A 370 -21.45 -53.22 -21.80
N VAL A 371 -20.29 -53.54 -22.41
CA VAL A 371 -19.04 -52.78 -22.22
C VAL A 371 -19.24 -51.35 -22.70
N GLU A 372 -19.67 -51.15 -23.95
CA GLU A 372 -19.90 -49.83 -24.56
C GLU A 372 -20.87 -48.97 -23.74
N SER A 373 -22.05 -49.52 -23.39
CA SER A 373 -23.02 -48.77 -22.57
C SER A 373 -22.56 -48.44 -21.15
N THR A 374 -21.63 -49.21 -20.58
CA THR A 374 -21.08 -48.94 -19.24
C THR A 374 -19.95 -47.93 -19.31
N ASP A 375 -19.14 -47.98 -20.37
CA ASP A 375 -18.11 -46.97 -20.70
C ASP A 375 -18.75 -45.61 -20.98
N ASP A 376 -19.77 -45.55 -21.83
CA ASP A 376 -20.57 -44.34 -22.08
C ASP A 376 -21.21 -43.76 -20.80
N ALA A 377 -21.58 -44.63 -19.86
CA ALA A 377 -22.14 -44.22 -18.58
C ALA A 377 -21.05 -43.66 -17.64
N LEU A 378 -19.84 -44.21 -17.70
CA LEU A 378 -18.69 -43.70 -16.97
C LEU A 378 -18.31 -42.33 -17.51
N GLU A 379 -18.11 -42.17 -18.82
CA GLU A 379 -17.77 -40.88 -19.46
C GLU A 379 -18.78 -39.78 -19.13
N ARG A 380 -20.09 -40.09 -19.20
CA ARG A 380 -21.15 -39.14 -18.83
C ARG A 380 -21.09 -38.75 -17.35
N LEU A 381 -20.75 -39.68 -16.47
CA LEU A 381 -20.56 -39.39 -15.05
C LEU A 381 -19.33 -38.51 -14.82
N GLU A 382 -18.22 -38.75 -15.53
CA GLU A 382 -17.02 -37.90 -15.44
C GLU A 382 -17.32 -36.47 -15.91
N GLN A 383 -18.03 -36.33 -17.05
CA GLN A 383 -18.42 -35.03 -17.56
C GLN A 383 -19.36 -34.30 -16.60
N GLN A 384 -20.32 -35.01 -15.99
CA GLN A 384 -21.20 -34.44 -14.98
C GLN A 384 -20.41 -33.91 -13.77
N ILE A 385 -19.38 -34.63 -13.30
CA ILE A 385 -18.49 -34.15 -12.21
C ILE A 385 -17.80 -32.85 -12.63
N LEU A 386 -17.25 -32.81 -13.85
CA LEU A 386 -16.52 -31.63 -14.34
C LEU A 386 -17.42 -30.41 -14.46
N ASP A 387 -18.64 -30.59 -14.98
CA ASP A 387 -19.62 -29.51 -15.16
C ASP A 387 -20.08 -28.98 -13.80
N GLU A 388 -20.45 -29.86 -12.86
CA GLU A 388 -20.87 -29.45 -11.52
C GLU A 388 -19.76 -28.70 -10.77
N VAL A 389 -18.49 -29.15 -10.86
CA VAL A 389 -17.36 -28.46 -10.23
C VAL A 389 -17.10 -27.09 -10.87
N ALA A 390 -17.23 -26.99 -12.18
CA ALA A 390 -17.08 -25.72 -12.89
C ALA A 390 -18.17 -24.71 -12.51
N GLU A 391 -19.41 -25.17 -12.33
CA GLU A 391 -20.53 -24.34 -11.86
C GLU A 391 -20.30 -23.82 -10.44
N ILE A 392 -19.79 -24.68 -9.53
CA ILE A 392 -19.46 -24.30 -8.16
C ILE A 392 -18.33 -23.27 -8.14
N ASP A 393 -17.24 -23.52 -8.87
CA ASP A 393 -16.11 -22.60 -8.98
C ASP A 393 -16.58 -21.24 -9.47
N ALA A 394 -17.35 -21.20 -10.57
CA ALA A 394 -17.88 -19.96 -11.13
C ALA A 394 -18.81 -19.21 -10.17
N ALA A 395 -19.70 -19.90 -9.46
CA ALA A 395 -20.62 -19.29 -8.51
C ALA A 395 -19.89 -18.69 -7.29
N TRP A 396 -18.84 -19.34 -6.80
CA TRP A 396 -18.03 -18.82 -5.69
C TRP A 396 -17.12 -17.69 -6.15
N ASP A 397 -16.57 -17.77 -7.36
CA ASP A 397 -15.83 -16.70 -8.02
C ASP A 397 -16.66 -15.41 -8.16
N GLU A 398 -17.94 -15.52 -8.55
CA GLU A 398 -18.86 -14.39 -8.61
C GLU A 398 -19.11 -13.80 -7.22
N LYS A 399 -19.42 -14.65 -6.23
CA LYS A 399 -19.61 -14.23 -4.84
C LYS A 399 -18.38 -13.55 -4.26
N ALA A 400 -17.17 -13.99 -4.60
CA ALA A 400 -15.92 -13.40 -4.12
C ALA A 400 -15.75 -11.95 -4.59
N ARG A 401 -16.23 -11.64 -5.80
CA ARG A 401 -16.11 -10.31 -6.43
C ARG A 401 -17.18 -9.33 -5.96
N ASP A 402 -18.24 -9.78 -5.29
CA ASP A 402 -19.23 -8.90 -4.65
C ASP A 402 -18.63 -8.23 -3.40
N ILE A 403 -17.82 -7.19 -3.66
CA ILE A 403 -17.16 -6.38 -2.65
C ILE A 403 -17.82 -5.00 -2.64
N GLN A 404 -18.31 -4.62 -1.46
CA GLN A 404 -19.06 -3.39 -1.25
C GLN A 404 -18.32 -2.51 -0.24
N PRO A 405 -18.17 -1.20 -0.49
CA PRO A 405 -17.65 -0.28 0.52
C PRO A 405 -18.69 -0.11 1.64
N VAL A 406 -18.20 -0.02 2.87
CA VAL A 406 -18.97 0.25 4.08
C VAL A 406 -18.26 1.35 4.85
N GLU A 407 -19.01 2.38 5.24
CA GLU A 407 -18.51 3.46 6.07
C GLU A 407 -18.85 3.18 7.53
N ILE A 408 -17.82 3.14 8.38
CA ILE A 408 -17.97 3.14 9.83
C ILE A 408 -17.86 4.59 10.29
N ARG A 409 -18.90 5.07 10.97
CA ARG A 409 -18.96 6.44 11.49
C ARG A 409 -18.50 6.48 12.93
N LEU A 410 -17.99 7.64 13.34
CA LEU A 410 -17.66 7.93 14.73
C LEU A 410 -18.94 8.11 15.54
N GLU A 411 -18.90 7.70 16.80
CA GLU A 411 -19.86 8.15 17.80
C GLU A 411 -19.27 9.30 18.64
N SER A 412 -20.13 10.08 19.27
CA SER A 412 -19.68 11.24 20.07
C SER A 412 -18.74 10.86 21.22
N ALA A 413 -18.85 9.64 21.75
CA ALA A 413 -17.98 9.13 22.81
C ALA A 413 -16.56 8.82 22.32
N ASP A 414 -16.41 8.59 21.02
CA ASP A 414 -15.16 8.14 20.39
C ASP A 414 -14.29 9.27 19.84
N VAL A 415 -14.80 10.50 19.89
CA VAL A 415 -14.06 11.70 19.50
C VAL A 415 -13.55 12.43 20.73
N ARG A 416 -12.24 12.34 20.95
CA ARG A 416 -11.59 12.99 22.09
C ARG A 416 -10.50 13.94 21.63
N VAL A 417 -10.74 15.25 21.78
CA VAL A 417 -9.65 16.23 21.69
C VAL A 417 -8.72 16.00 22.88
N VAL A 418 -7.51 15.53 22.64
CA VAL A 418 -6.53 15.18 23.68
C VAL A 418 -5.72 16.42 24.06
N ASP A 419 -5.25 17.15 23.06
CA ASP A 419 -4.49 18.39 23.25
C ASP A 419 -5.10 19.54 22.43
N LEU A 420 -5.05 20.74 23.00
CA LEU A 420 -5.38 21.99 22.32
C LEU A 420 -4.49 23.08 22.89
N SER A 421 -3.57 23.59 22.08
CA SER A 421 -2.60 24.60 22.47
C SER A 421 -2.62 25.80 21.54
N LEU A 422 -2.20 26.96 22.05
CA LEU A 422 -1.91 28.12 21.22
C LEU A 422 -0.46 27.98 20.73
N VAL A 423 -0.24 28.02 19.43
CA VAL A 423 1.10 27.89 18.84
C VAL A 423 1.45 29.12 18.01
N TRP A 424 2.68 29.59 18.17
CA TRP A 424 3.24 30.71 17.42
C TRP A 424 4.07 30.20 16.25
N VAL A 425 3.58 30.46 15.04
CA VAL A 425 4.24 30.08 13.80
C VAL A 425 5.10 31.25 13.31
N PRO A 426 6.41 31.05 13.07
CA PRO A 426 7.26 32.09 12.48
C PRO A 426 6.88 32.30 11.02
N THR A 427 6.65 33.55 10.64
CA THR A 427 6.33 34.01 9.28
C THR A 427 7.26 35.13 8.86
N ALA A 428 7.28 35.43 7.56
CA ALA A 428 8.20 36.37 6.92
C ALA A 428 8.20 37.77 7.56
#